data_AF-A0A955VP23-F1
#
_entry.id   AF-A0A955VP23-F1
#
_cell.length_a   1.000
_cell.length_b   1.000
_cell.length_c   1.000
_cell.angle_alpha   90.00
_cell.angle_beta   90.00
_cell.angle_gamma   90.00
#
_symmetry.space_group_name_H-M   'P 1'
#
loop_
_entity.id
_entity.type
_entity.pdbx_description
1 polymer ?
#
loop_
_entity_poly.entity_id
_entity_poly.type
_entity_poly.pdbx_seq_one_letter_code
_entity_poly.pdbx_strand_id
1 'polypeptide(L)'
;MSDKPKIRTCLWFDANGHEAAQRYVSLLPDSAIESTLRPDPDKPPLVVELSLAGTPYMFLNGGPHYQQSPAASIVVRTADQAETDRLWQALLADGGVESQCGWLTDRFGVSWQVVPVALLRMLSADDRAAADRAMQAMLEMVKIDIATIEAAFRGER
;
A
#
# COMPACT_ATOMS: atom_id res chain seq x y z
N MET A 1 5.81 14.20 25.98
CA MET A 1 4.60 13.37 25.74
C MET A 1 4.62 13.02 24.27
N SER A 2 4.65 11.73 23.92
CA SER A 2 4.54 11.33 22.51
C SER A 2 3.15 11.75 22.04
N ASP A 3 3.08 12.68 21.11
CA ASP A 3 1.81 13.23 20.62
C ASP A 3 1.17 12.16 19.74
N LYS A 4 0.39 11.26 20.35
CA LYS A 4 -0.29 10.19 19.64
C LYS A 4 -1.31 10.82 18.69
N PRO A 5 -1.38 10.41 17.42
CA PRO A 5 -2.31 10.99 16.47
C PRO A 5 -3.76 10.88 16.95
N LYS A 6 -4.51 12.00 16.88
CA LYS A 6 -5.92 12.05 17.28
C LYS A 6 -6.86 11.31 16.31
N ILE A 7 -6.43 11.12 15.06
CA ILE A 7 -7.20 10.49 13.99
C ILE A 7 -6.40 9.30 13.45
N ARG A 8 -7.08 8.18 13.20
CA ARG A 8 -6.52 6.99 12.55
C ARG A 8 -7.50 6.47 11.51
N THR A 9 -6.95 5.83 10.47
CA THR A 9 -7.77 5.06 9.53
C THR A 9 -8.06 3.70 10.12
N CYS A 10 -9.34 3.32 10.21
CA CYS A 10 -9.75 2.00 10.67
C CYS A 10 -9.93 1.05 9.49
N LEU A 11 -9.27 -0.10 9.51
CA LEU A 11 -9.49 -1.18 8.54
C LEU A 11 -10.18 -2.37 9.23
N TRP A 12 -11.25 -2.86 8.60
CA TRP A 12 -11.98 -4.04 9.07
C TRP A 12 -11.29 -5.32 8.60
N PHE A 13 -11.20 -6.29 9.52
CA PHE A 13 -10.72 -7.64 9.28
C PHE A 13 -11.69 -8.65 9.90
N ASP A 14 -11.65 -9.89 9.42
CA ASP A 14 -12.42 -10.98 10.01
C ASP A 14 -11.83 -11.35 11.39
N ALA A 15 -10.64 -11.98 11.38
CA ALA A 15 -9.88 -12.32 12.59
C ALA A 15 -8.36 -12.17 12.44
N ASN A 16 -7.88 -11.87 11.23
CA ASN A 16 -6.48 -11.88 10.83
C ASN A 16 -5.81 -10.49 10.83
N GLY A 17 -6.45 -9.47 11.40
CA GLY A 17 -5.89 -8.11 11.45
C GLY A 17 -4.54 -8.03 12.17
N HIS A 18 -4.30 -8.82 13.22
CA HIS A 18 -2.98 -8.81 13.88
C HIS A 18 -1.87 -9.40 12.99
N GLU A 19 -2.18 -10.45 12.24
CA GLU A 19 -1.24 -11.04 11.28
C GLU A 19 -0.93 -10.05 10.15
N ALA A 20 -1.96 -9.38 9.63
CA ALA A 20 -1.80 -8.32 8.64
C ALA A 20 -0.91 -7.18 9.18
N ALA A 21 -1.15 -6.74 10.42
CA ALA A 21 -0.33 -5.72 11.07
C ALA A 21 1.13 -6.14 11.17
N GLN A 22 1.42 -7.36 11.64
CA GLN A 22 2.78 -7.89 11.74
C GLN A 22 3.47 -7.94 10.38
N ARG A 23 2.73 -8.35 9.33
CA ARG A 23 3.24 -8.31 7.97
C ARG A 23 3.59 -6.89 7.56
N TYR A 24 2.65 -5.95 7.64
CA TYR A 24 2.85 -4.61 7.10
C TYR A 24 3.97 -3.83 7.80
N VAL A 25 4.10 -3.94 9.13
CA VAL A 25 5.19 -3.25 9.84
C VAL A 25 6.57 -3.83 9.51
N SER A 26 6.64 -5.07 9.00
CA SER A 26 7.89 -5.64 8.49
C SER A 26 8.25 -5.15 7.08
N LEU A 27 7.29 -4.63 6.31
CA LEU A 27 7.49 -4.23 4.92
C LEU A 27 8.08 -2.84 4.78
N LEU A 28 7.74 -1.92 5.68
CA LEU A 28 8.06 -0.51 5.59
C LEU A 28 8.94 -0.08 6.77
N PRO A 29 9.98 0.75 6.54
CA PRO A 29 10.70 1.38 7.63
C PRO A 29 9.76 2.27 8.46
N ASP A 30 10.19 2.63 9.67
CA ASP A 30 9.45 3.53 10.57
C ASP A 30 8.00 3.09 10.82
N SER A 31 7.82 1.77 10.93
CA SER A 31 6.53 1.12 11.15
C SER A 31 6.57 0.26 12.41
N ALA A 32 5.50 0.28 13.20
CA ALA A 32 5.42 -0.49 14.43
C ALA A 32 3.98 -0.78 14.84
N ILE A 33 3.78 -1.93 15.50
CA ILE A 33 2.55 -2.15 16.28
C ILE A 33 2.70 -1.37 17.58
N GLU A 34 1.74 -0.49 17.85
CA GLU A 34 1.77 0.43 18.98
C GLU A 34 1.05 -0.13 20.21
N SER A 35 -0.09 -0.79 19.98
CA SER A 35 -0.86 -1.42 21.05
C SER A 35 -1.81 -2.50 20.50
N THR A 36 -2.22 -3.41 21.39
CA THR A 36 -3.27 -4.38 21.09
C THR A 36 -4.29 -4.41 22.22
N LEU A 37 -5.58 -4.49 21.88
CA LEU A 37 -6.66 -4.74 22.82
C LEU A 37 -7.19 -6.15 22.61
N ARG A 38 -7.09 -6.97 23.66
CA ARG A 38 -7.51 -8.37 23.66
C ARG A 38 -8.41 -8.65 24.86
N PRO A 39 -9.74 -8.56 24.71
CA PRO A 39 -10.67 -8.84 25.80
C PRO A 39 -10.60 -10.30 26.28
N ASP A 40 -10.37 -11.23 25.34
CA ASP A 40 -10.22 -12.66 25.60
C ASP A 40 -8.78 -13.08 25.24
N PRO A 41 -7.91 -13.41 26.22
CA PRO A 41 -6.51 -13.76 25.99
C PRO A 41 -6.29 -14.90 24.99
N ASP A 42 -7.25 -15.81 24.88
CA ASP A 42 -7.16 -17.01 24.04
C ASP A 42 -7.59 -16.76 22.59
N LYS A 43 -8.16 -15.58 22.29
CA LYS A 43 -8.58 -15.17 20.94
C LYS A 43 -7.68 -14.08 20.37
N PRO A 44 -7.55 -13.96 19.03
CA PRO A 44 -6.85 -12.84 18.41
C PRO A 44 -7.28 -11.46 18.97
N PRO A 45 -6.41 -10.43 18.95
CA PRO A 45 -6.77 -9.11 19.44
C PRO A 45 -8.01 -8.58 18.71
N LEU A 46 -8.92 -7.95 19.44
CA LEU A 46 -10.06 -7.26 18.84
C LEU A 46 -9.60 -6.02 18.07
N VAL A 47 -8.65 -5.28 18.65
CA VAL A 47 -8.07 -4.07 18.06
C VAL A 47 -6.55 -4.18 18.03
N VAL A 48 -5.96 -3.74 16.91
CA VAL A 48 -4.50 -3.54 16.77
C VAL A 48 -4.26 -2.12 16.31
N GLU A 49 -3.59 -1.31 17.13
CA GLU A 49 -3.12 0.01 16.72
C GLU A 49 -1.69 -0.12 16.20
N LEU A 50 -1.42 0.51 15.06
CA LEU A 50 -0.11 0.48 14.41
C LEU A 50 0.17 1.81 13.69
N SER A 51 1.44 2.03 13.38
CA SER A 51 1.89 3.02 12.42
C SER A 51 2.61 2.35 11.25
N LEU A 52 2.36 2.84 10.04
CA LEU A 52 3.04 2.45 8.81
C LEU A 52 3.75 3.68 8.25
N ALA A 53 5.09 3.66 8.26
CA ALA A 53 5.93 4.82 7.89
C ALA A 53 5.45 6.12 8.56
N GLY A 54 5.19 6.06 9.87
CA GLY A 54 4.63 7.17 10.66
C GLY A 54 3.14 7.48 10.47
N THR A 55 2.42 6.80 9.56
CA THR A 55 0.98 6.99 9.34
C THR A 55 0.16 6.09 10.27
N PRO A 56 -0.77 6.63 11.07
CA PRO A 56 -1.49 5.85 12.08
C PRO A 56 -2.70 5.08 11.51
N TYR A 57 -2.79 3.81 11.87
CA TYR A 57 -3.89 2.90 11.54
C TYR A 57 -4.45 2.22 12.79
N MET A 58 -5.67 1.72 12.66
CA MET A 58 -6.32 0.83 13.61
C MET A 58 -6.94 -0.34 12.83
N PHE A 59 -6.60 -1.57 13.19
CA PHE A 59 -7.23 -2.76 12.60
C PHE A 59 -8.24 -3.31 13.59
N LEU A 60 -9.46 -3.55 13.11
CA LEU A 60 -10.58 -4.06 13.89
C LEU A 60 -10.95 -5.45 13.38
N ASN A 61 -10.76 -6.46 14.22
CA ASN A 61 -11.21 -7.83 13.97
C ASN A 61 -12.69 -7.96 14.34
N GLY A 62 -13.58 -7.70 13.38
CA GLY A 62 -15.01 -7.64 13.59
C GLY A 62 -15.81 -8.81 13.02
N GLY A 63 -15.15 -9.84 12.49
CA GLY A 63 -15.82 -10.96 11.83
C GLY A 63 -16.12 -10.71 10.34
N PRO A 64 -16.75 -11.66 9.64
CA PRO A 64 -16.89 -11.65 8.17
C PRO A 64 -18.02 -10.73 7.65
N HIS A 65 -18.39 -9.70 8.41
CA HIS A 65 -19.52 -8.82 8.10
C HIS A 65 -19.22 -7.79 7.02
N TYR A 66 -17.97 -7.33 6.92
CA TYR A 66 -17.54 -6.34 5.95
C TYR A 66 -16.28 -6.82 5.23
N GLN A 67 -16.24 -6.58 3.92
CA GLN A 67 -15.11 -6.88 3.07
C GLN A 67 -14.48 -5.58 2.59
N GLN A 68 -13.16 -5.60 2.47
CA GLN A 68 -12.42 -4.51 1.86
C GLN A 68 -12.75 -4.42 0.37
N SER A 69 -12.58 -3.22 -0.18
CA SER A 69 -12.75 -2.98 -1.61
C SER A 69 -11.75 -1.94 -2.09
N PRO A 70 -11.47 -1.86 -3.40
CA PRO A 70 -10.60 -0.84 -3.97
C PRO A 70 -11.06 0.61 -3.75
N ALA A 71 -12.26 0.84 -3.19
CA ALA A 71 -12.74 2.16 -2.82
C ALA A 71 -11.84 2.85 -1.78
N ALA A 72 -11.09 2.09 -0.98
CA ALA A 72 -10.02 2.58 -0.13
C ALA A 72 -8.74 1.76 -0.40
N SER A 73 -7.61 2.45 -0.50
CA SER A 73 -6.31 1.79 -0.67
C SER A 73 -5.21 2.47 0.14
N ILE A 74 -4.15 1.73 0.45
CA ILE A 74 -2.94 2.28 1.02
C ILE A 74 -1.98 2.60 -0.13
N VAL A 75 -1.60 3.88 -0.24
CA VAL A 75 -0.66 4.33 -1.26
C VAL A 75 0.73 4.43 -0.64
N VAL A 76 1.66 3.62 -1.15
CA VAL A 76 3.08 3.72 -0.79
C VAL A 76 3.85 4.38 -1.93
N ARG A 77 4.64 5.40 -1.58
CA ARG A 77 5.54 6.06 -2.53
C ARG A 77 6.91 5.42 -2.44
N THR A 78 7.42 4.96 -3.57
CA THR A 78 8.73 4.30 -3.63
C THR A 78 9.79 5.20 -4.25
N ALA A 79 11.01 5.12 -3.71
CA ALA A 79 12.13 5.95 -4.14
C ALA A 79 12.73 5.47 -5.47
N ASP A 80 12.79 4.16 -5.67
CA ASP A 80 13.42 3.52 -6.83
C ASP A 80 12.74 2.20 -7.24
N GLN A 81 13.27 1.56 -8.29
CA GLN A 81 12.73 0.31 -8.80
C GLN A 81 12.94 -0.86 -7.83
N ALA A 82 14.03 -0.87 -7.06
CA ALA A 82 14.32 -1.95 -6.13
C ALA A 82 13.30 -1.98 -4.98
N GLU A 83 12.95 -0.81 -4.44
CA GLU A 83 11.88 -0.69 -3.45
C GLU A 83 10.51 -1.05 -4.03
N THR A 84 10.22 -0.58 -5.25
CA THR A 84 8.99 -0.90 -5.99
C THR A 84 8.83 -2.41 -6.13
N ASP A 85 9.87 -3.09 -6.61
CA ASP A 85 9.87 -4.53 -6.84
C ASP A 85 9.73 -5.31 -5.53
N ARG A 86 10.48 -4.91 -4.50
CA ARG A 86 10.44 -5.57 -3.18
C ARG A 86 9.04 -5.49 -2.58
N LEU A 87 8.42 -4.32 -2.56
CA LEU A 87 7.08 -4.13 -1.99
C LEU A 87 6.02 -4.84 -2.82
N TRP A 88 6.09 -4.72 -4.16
CA TRP A 88 5.18 -5.41 -5.07
C TRP A 88 5.17 -6.91 -4.83
N GLN A 89 6.34 -7.55 -4.85
CA GLN A 89 6.47 -8.99 -4.61
C GLN A 89 5.99 -9.38 -3.21
N ALA A 90 6.35 -8.59 -2.20
CA ALA A 90 5.99 -8.91 -0.82
C ALA A 90 4.49 -8.80 -0.53
N LEU A 91 3.78 -7.87 -1.19
CA LEU A 91 2.34 -7.72 -1.04
C LEU A 91 1.54 -8.76 -1.85
N LEU A 92 2.09 -9.28 -2.94
CA LEU A 92 1.50 -10.38 -3.72
C LEU A 92 1.73 -11.75 -3.10
N ALA A 93 2.77 -11.90 -2.27
CA ALA A 93 3.11 -13.17 -1.65
C ALA A 93 1.91 -13.77 -0.88
N ASP A 94 1.80 -15.09 -0.95
CA ASP A 94 0.79 -15.90 -0.23
C ASP A 94 -0.67 -15.56 -0.58
N GLY A 95 -0.92 -15.13 -1.82
CA GLY A 95 -2.28 -15.03 -2.37
C GLY A 95 -2.77 -13.62 -2.69
N GLY A 96 -1.87 -12.64 -2.83
CA GLY A 96 -2.25 -11.35 -3.40
C GLY A 96 -2.51 -11.43 -4.90
N VAL A 97 -3.25 -10.44 -5.41
CA VAL A 97 -3.74 -10.37 -6.79
C VAL A 97 -3.33 -9.04 -7.40
N GLU A 98 -2.68 -9.10 -8.56
CA GLU A 98 -2.27 -7.92 -9.31
C GLU A 98 -3.46 -7.17 -9.91
N SER A 99 -3.30 -5.85 -10.04
CA SER A 99 -4.21 -4.97 -10.77
C SER A 99 -3.42 -3.95 -11.59
N GLN A 100 -4.11 -3.15 -12.39
CA GLN A 100 -3.47 -2.24 -13.34
C GLN A 100 -2.82 -1.04 -12.65
N CYS A 101 -1.85 -0.42 -13.33
CA CYS A 101 -1.30 0.89 -12.95
C CYS A 101 -0.70 0.96 -11.54
N GLY A 102 -0.03 -0.10 -11.09
CA GLY A 102 0.60 -0.16 -9.78
C GLY A 102 -0.35 -0.53 -8.64
N TRP A 103 -1.57 -0.99 -8.95
CA TRP A 103 -2.52 -1.47 -7.97
C TRP A 103 -2.38 -2.97 -7.72
N LEU A 104 -2.65 -3.40 -6.49
CA LEU A 104 -2.81 -4.81 -6.14
C LEU A 104 -3.75 -4.94 -4.94
N THR A 105 -4.24 -6.14 -4.70
CA THR A 105 -4.90 -6.51 -3.45
C THR A 105 -4.07 -7.58 -2.76
N ASP A 106 -3.72 -7.40 -1.49
CA ASP A 106 -2.93 -8.40 -0.76
C ASP A 106 -3.79 -9.60 -0.31
N ARG A 107 -3.14 -10.60 0.30
CA ARG A 107 -3.81 -11.82 0.80
C ARG A 107 -4.87 -11.56 1.88
N PHE A 108 -4.87 -10.38 2.50
CA PHE A 108 -5.84 -9.98 3.51
C PHE A 108 -7.02 -9.19 2.91
N GLY A 109 -7.01 -8.95 1.59
CA GLY A 109 -8.03 -8.20 0.88
C GLY A 109 -7.81 -6.69 0.87
N VAL A 110 -6.69 -6.19 1.42
CA VAL A 110 -6.42 -4.74 1.43
C VAL A 110 -5.89 -4.32 0.06
N SER A 111 -6.48 -3.28 -0.52
CA SER A 111 -5.97 -2.70 -1.77
C SER A 111 -4.79 -1.77 -1.51
N TRP A 112 -3.75 -1.91 -2.33
CA TRP A 112 -2.52 -1.12 -2.27
C TRP A 112 -2.23 -0.47 -3.62
N GLN A 113 -1.56 0.67 -3.57
CA GLN A 113 -0.93 1.29 -4.73
C GLN A 113 0.56 1.46 -4.45
N VAL A 114 1.42 0.81 -5.23
CA VAL A 114 2.88 0.97 -5.16
C VAL A 114 3.29 1.94 -6.26
N VAL A 115 3.53 3.19 -5.87
CA VAL A 115 3.66 4.32 -6.80
C VAL A 115 5.04 4.95 -6.71
N PRO A 116 5.91 4.78 -7.72
CA PRO A 116 7.19 5.46 -7.74
C PRO A 116 7.07 6.98 -7.73
N VAL A 117 7.91 7.67 -6.95
CA VAL A 117 7.94 9.14 -6.93
C VAL A 117 8.25 9.70 -8.32
N ALA A 118 9.08 9.00 -9.11
CA ALA A 118 9.38 9.35 -10.49
C ALA A 118 8.12 9.41 -11.37
N LEU A 119 7.19 8.47 -11.22
CA LEU A 119 5.91 8.46 -11.95
C LEU A 119 5.09 9.72 -11.65
N LEU A 120 4.90 10.05 -10.37
CA LEU A 120 4.14 11.24 -9.95
C LEU A 120 4.73 12.53 -10.51
N ARG A 121 6.07 12.63 -10.52
CA ARG A 121 6.79 13.78 -11.09
C ARG A 121 6.53 13.89 -12.60
N MET A 122 6.59 12.79 -13.33
CA MET A 122 6.37 12.78 -14.79
C MET A 122 4.93 13.13 -15.16
N LEU A 123 3.94 12.57 -14.47
CA LEU A 123 2.52 12.87 -14.73
C LEU A 123 2.16 14.32 -14.37
N SER A 124 2.90 14.95 -13.46
CA SER A 124 2.67 16.33 -13.02
C SER A 124 3.50 17.37 -13.78
N ALA A 125 4.26 16.97 -14.80
CA ALA A 125 5.13 17.87 -15.55
C ALA A 125 4.34 18.94 -16.34
N ASP A 126 4.95 20.11 -16.52
CA ASP A 126 4.37 21.20 -17.32
C ASP A 126 4.30 20.84 -18.81
N ASP A 127 5.26 20.06 -19.31
CA ASP A 127 5.19 19.47 -20.65
C ASP A 127 4.11 18.40 -20.68
N ARG A 128 2.91 18.82 -21.09
CA ARG A 128 1.73 17.95 -21.19
C ARG A 128 1.92 16.83 -22.20
N ALA A 129 2.64 17.07 -23.30
CA ALA A 129 2.88 16.01 -24.29
C ALA A 129 3.80 14.92 -23.73
N ALA A 130 4.81 15.28 -22.92
CA ALA A 130 5.64 14.32 -22.22
C ALA A 130 4.89 13.57 -21.12
N ALA A 131 4.08 14.28 -20.32
CA ALA A 131 3.22 13.68 -19.30
C ALA A 131 2.21 12.70 -19.92
N ASP A 132 1.62 13.03 -21.07
CA ASP A 132 0.69 12.17 -21.79
C ASP A 132 1.37 10.88 -22.26
N ARG A 133 2.60 10.93 -22.77
CA ARG A 133 3.35 9.71 -23.15
C ARG A 133 3.62 8.82 -21.94
N ALA A 134 4.01 9.41 -20.81
CA ALA A 134 4.21 8.67 -19.56
C ALA A 134 2.90 8.04 -19.07
N MET A 135 1.77 8.75 -19.17
CA MET A 135 0.44 8.25 -18.84
C MET A 135 0.06 7.06 -19.73
N GLN A 136 0.23 7.17 -21.05
CA GLN A 136 -0.08 6.07 -21.97
C GLN A 136 0.76 4.82 -21.66
N ALA A 137 2.07 4.99 -21.41
CA ALA A 137 2.92 3.87 -21.01
C ALA A 137 2.46 3.24 -19.69
N MET A 138 2.06 4.04 -18.70
CA MET A 138 1.55 3.55 -17.41
C MET A 138 0.26 2.72 -17.58
N LEU A 139 -0.65 3.12 -18.46
CA LEU A 139 -1.93 2.44 -18.69
C LEU A 139 -1.76 1.01 -19.26
N GLU A 140 -0.62 0.74 -19.89
CA GLU A 140 -0.27 -0.60 -20.39
C GLU A 140 0.36 -1.49 -19.31
N MET A 141 0.62 -0.95 -18.11
CA MET A 141 1.34 -1.63 -17.04
C MET A 141 0.44 -2.20 -15.96
N VAL A 142 0.90 -3.31 -15.38
CA VAL A 142 0.39 -3.88 -14.13
C VAL A 142 1.27 -3.38 -12.98
N LYS A 143 2.50 -3.88 -12.87
CA LYS A 143 3.55 -3.27 -12.04
C LYS A 143 4.22 -2.12 -12.80
N ILE A 144 4.53 -1.03 -12.10
CA ILE A 144 5.24 0.11 -12.69
C ILE A 144 6.72 -0.23 -12.94
N ASP A 145 7.16 -0.03 -14.19
CA ASP A 145 8.57 -0.02 -14.58
C ASP A 145 9.04 1.42 -14.82
N ILE A 146 9.88 1.93 -13.91
CA ILE A 146 10.29 3.34 -13.91
C ILE A 146 11.05 3.68 -15.19
N ALA A 147 11.96 2.82 -15.64
CA ALA A 147 12.79 3.08 -16.80
C ALA A 147 11.96 3.20 -18.09
N THR A 148 10.96 2.35 -18.27
CA THR A 148 10.05 2.37 -19.42
C THR A 148 9.20 3.64 -19.42
N ILE A 149 8.67 4.05 -18.27
CA ILE A 149 7.91 5.31 -18.18
C ILE A 149 8.82 6.51 -18.45
N GLU A 150 10.04 6.50 -17.93
CA GLU A 150 11.02 7.57 -18.19
C GLU A 150 11.42 7.66 -19.67
N ALA A 151 11.59 6.53 -20.35
CA ALA A 151 11.85 6.48 -21.80
C ALA A 151 10.67 7.05 -22.58
N ALA A 152 9.43 6.63 -22.25
CA ALA A 152 8.21 7.18 -22.85
C ALA A 152 8.09 8.69 -22.62
N PHE A 153 8.36 9.15 -21.40
CA PHE A 153 8.38 10.57 -21.06
C PHE A 153 9.38 11.35 -21.92
N ARG A 154 10.60 10.82 -22.13
CA ARG A 154 11.62 11.44 -23.01
C ARG A 154 11.31 11.30 -24.51
N GLY A 155 10.37 10.43 -24.89
CA GLY A 155 10.04 10.16 -26.29
C GLY A 155 11.01 9.20 -26.97
N GLU A 156 11.72 8.39 -26.18
CA GLU A 156 12.60 7.33 -26.66
C GLU A 156 11.73 6.10 -27.02
N ARG A 157 11.96 5.52 -28.20
CA ARG A 157 11.29 4.30 -28.68
C ARG A 157 12.02 3.04 -28.21
#